data_AF-A0A2D6ATM1-F1
#
_entry.id   AF-A0A2D6ATM1-F1
#
_cell.length_a   1.000
_cell.length_b   1.000
_cell.length_c   1.000
_cell.angle_alpha   90.00
_cell.angle_beta   90.00
_cell.angle_gamma   90.00
#
_symmetry.space_group_name_H-M   'P 1'
#
loop_
_entity.id
_entity.type
_entity.pdbx_description
1 polymer ?
#
loop_
_entity_poly.entity_id
_entity_poly.type
_entity_poly.pdbx_seq_one_letter_code
_entity_poly.pdbx_strand_id
1 'polypeptide(L)'
;MDLNIFDDDFLYDGFQKFGVGGMISAIPHYSSLQYKKNLAIAMMASRGGFSSLDYVKKRFGNTLKINEIELSEPHQIIFEINKYVKQYVNTLSQRIDQIPDKTYPDTFGYLVASVALRRLRTSFKLARFSLFEGFRIESMCIIKLILEQCTWAYSVYNLTNEKVNTIQPSKSINNFKSVYPNIGKIYGEINEVSHLSTSRIRELVDIKDEEIWIKLTSPKDTLHTSLILLLATDIYCITSEIIFKKLLPTVDFINSQNNLPNRNRAFLTDFILFKKRVENLWSDK
;
A
#
# COMPACT_ATOMS: atom_id res chain seq x y z
N MET A 1 -21.82 1.17 30.95
CA MET A 1 -20.78 1.73 30.06
C MET A 1 -20.67 0.74 28.93
N ASP A 2 -21.47 0.96 27.89
CA ASP A 2 -21.43 0.10 26.71
C ASP A 2 -20.13 0.40 25.98
N LEU A 3 -19.16 -0.48 26.16
CA LEU A 3 -17.98 -0.52 25.30
C LEU A 3 -18.53 -0.87 23.92
N ASN A 4 -18.74 0.14 23.08
CA ASN A 4 -18.86 -0.06 21.64
C ASN A 4 -17.58 -0.76 21.19
N ILE A 5 -17.64 -2.08 21.10
CA ILE A 5 -16.61 -2.89 20.44
C ILE A 5 -16.73 -2.49 18.97
N PHE A 6 -15.83 -1.62 18.54
CA PHE A 6 -15.85 -1.02 17.20
C PHE A 6 -15.99 -2.09 16.11
N ASP A 7 -16.99 -1.91 15.25
CA ASP A 7 -17.20 -2.65 14.00
C ASP A 7 -16.75 -1.79 12.80
N ASP A 8 -15.61 -1.09 12.96
CA ASP A 8 -15.00 -0.28 11.91
C ASP A 8 -13.73 -0.98 11.42
N ASP A 9 -13.81 -1.52 10.20
CA ASP A 9 -12.68 -1.81 9.31
C ASP A 9 -11.45 -2.40 10.03
N PHE A 10 -11.51 -3.69 10.43
CA PHE A 10 -10.34 -4.44 10.90
C PHE A 10 -9.16 -4.22 9.94
N LEU A 11 -8.17 -3.47 10.41
CA LEU A 11 -7.05 -2.94 9.64
C LEU A 11 -5.77 -3.48 10.27
N TYR A 12 -5.10 -4.40 9.59
CA TYR A 12 -3.72 -4.80 9.88
C TYR A 12 -2.70 -3.66 9.70
N ASP A 13 -3.14 -2.48 9.25
CA ASP A 13 -2.30 -1.29 9.11
C ASP A 13 -1.84 -0.79 10.47
N GLY A 14 -0.56 -0.98 10.78
CA GLY A 14 0.03 -0.45 12.00
C GLY A 14 -0.12 -1.35 13.22
N PHE A 15 -0.29 -2.66 13.03
CA PHE A 15 -0.11 -3.65 14.10
C PHE A 15 1.27 -4.33 13.99
N GLN A 16 1.89 -4.59 15.13
CA GLN A 16 3.10 -5.41 15.26
C GLN A 16 2.73 -6.77 15.86
N LYS A 17 3.45 -7.81 15.45
CA LYS A 17 3.42 -9.11 16.13
C LYS A 17 4.13 -8.95 17.48
N PHE A 18 3.42 -9.25 18.55
CA PHE A 18 3.94 -9.27 19.91
C PHE A 18 3.74 -10.65 20.50
N GLY A 19 4.79 -11.26 21.03
CA GLY A 19 4.70 -12.62 21.54
C GLY A 19 5.55 -12.88 22.76
N VAL A 20 5.05 -13.77 23.62
CA VAL A 20 5.74 -14.23 24.83
C VAL A 20 5.54 -15.73 24.94
N GLY A 21 6.64 -16.47 24.94
CA GLY A 21 6.62 -17.94 25.04
C GLY A 21 5.63 -18.54 24.05
N GLY A 22 5.85 -18.39 22.74
CA GLY A 22 5.03 -19.02 21.69
C GLY A 22 3.57 -18.55 21.55
N MET A 23 3.02 -17.77 22.50
CA MET A 23 1.78 -17.04 22.28
C MET A 23 2.07 -15.78 21.47
N ILE A 24 1.22 -15.47 20.49
CA ILE A 24 1.37 -14.30 19.60
C ILE A 24 0.06 -13.52 19.62
N SER A 25 0.16 -12.19 19.68
CA SER A 25 -0.92 -11.24 19.53
C SER A 25 -0.51 -10.16 18.55
N ALA A 26 -1.45 -9.67 17.74
CA ALA A 26 -1.28 -8.41 17.03
C ALA A 26 -1.58 -7.26 18.01
N ILE A 27 -0.70 -6.27 18.10
CA ILE A 27 -0.95 -5.04 18.89
C ILE A 27 -0.63 -3.80 18.06
N PRO A 28 -1.27 -2.65 18.29
CA PRO A 28 -0.91 -1.42 17.60
C PRO A 28 0.59 -1.08 17.79
N HIS A 29 1.25 -0.56 16.75
CA HIS A 29 2.67 -0.20 16.79
C HIS A 29 3.00 0.79 17.91
N TYR A 30 2.10 1.76 18.11
CA TYR A 30 2.16 2.83 19.11
C TYR A 30 1.63 2.41 20.50
N SER A 31 1.41 1.11 20.73
CA SER A 31 1.03 0.62 22.06
C SER A 31 2.10 1.01 23.09
N SER A 32 1.67 1.57 24.22
CA SER A 32 2.58 1.97 25.29
C SER A 32 3.35 0.77 25.85
N LEU A 33 4.54 1.03 26.39
CA LEU A 33 5.33 -0.01 27.07
C LEU A 33 4.52 -0.69 28.20
N GLN A 34 3.70 0.09 28.91
CA GLN A 34 2.84 -0.46 29.96
C GLN A 34 1.78 -1.42 29.41
N TYR A 35 1.16 -1.09 28.27
CA TYR A 35 0.21 -1.99 27.61
C TYR A 35 0.88 -3.30 27.18
N LYS A 36 2.07 -3.21 26.55
CA LYS A 36 2.86 -4.38 26.14
C LYS A 36 3.23 -5.26 27.35
N LYS A 37 3.66 -4.65 28.46
CA LYS A 37 3.96 -5.36 29.73
C LYS A 37 2.73 -6.06 30.29
N ASN A 38 1.58 -5.39 30.32
CA ASN A 38 0.34 -5.99 30.81
C ASN A 38 -0.11 -7.17 29.93
N LEU A 39 -0.01 -7.03 28.61
CA LEU A 39 -0.33 -8.11 27.67
C LEU A 39 0.61 -9.29 27.83
N ALA A 40 1.92 -9.06 27.98
CA ALA A 40 2.90 -10.12 28.25
C ALA A 40 2.57 -10.89 29.54
N ILE A 41 2.21 -10.19 30.61
CA ILE A 41 1.81 -10.80 31.89
C ILE A 41 0.56 -11.66 31.67
N ALA A 42 -0.43 -11.18 30.93
CA ALA A 42 -1.64 -11.95 30.61
C ALA A 42 -1.33 -13.20 29.78
N MET A 43 -0.46 -13.10 28.78
CA MET A 43 -0.01 -14.23 27.96
C MET A 43 0.75 -15.26 28.82
N MET A 44 1.65 -14.83 29.70
CA MET A 44 2.36 -15.72 30.62
C MET A 44 1.42 -16.39 31.63
N ALA A 45 0.44 -15.65 32.16
CA ALA A 45 -0.55 -16.19 33.08
C ALA A 45 -1.37 -17.30 32.42
N SER A 46 -1.88 -17.03 31.22
CA SER A 46 -2.64 -17.98 30.43
C SER A 46 -1.81 -19.24 30.10
N ARG A 47 -0.61 -19.08 29.52
CA ARG A 47 0.27 -20.21 29.16
C ARG A 47 0.73 -21.01 30.38
N GLY A 48 1.00 -20.34 31.50
CA GLY A 48 1.47 -20.97 32.73
C GLY A 48 0.38 -21.57 33.61
N GLY A 49 -0.90 -21.39 33.26
CA GLY A 49 -2.03 -21.83 34.09
C GLY A 49 -2.17 -21.07 35.41
N PHE A 50 -1.67 -19.83 35.47
CA PHE A 50 -1.77 -18.99 36.68
C PHE A 50 -3.12 -18.29 36.74
N SER A 51 -3.83 -18.42 37.87
CA SER A 51 -5.14 -17.80 38.10
C SER A 51 -5.08 -16.31 38.46
N SER A 52 -3.88 -15.76 38.74
CA SER A 52 -3.69 -14.38 39.16
C SER A 52 -2.65 -13.66 38.29
N LEU A 53 -3.06 -12.58 37.64
CA LEU A 53 -2.16 -11.69 36.90
C LEU A 53 -1.17 -10.97 37.82
N ASP A 54 -1.61 -10.58 39.02
CA ASP A 54 -0.76 -9.89 40.00
C ASP A 54 0.39 -10.77 40.50
N TYR A 55 0.10 -12.07 40.70
CA TYR A 55 1.13 -13.06 41.01
C TYR A 55 2.21 -13.11 39.93
N VAL A 56 1.79 -13.22 38.66
CA VAL A 56 2.70 -13.28 37.51
C VAL A 56 3.48 -11.97 37.37
N LYS A 57 2.82 -10.82 37.54
CA LYS A 57 3.45 -9.49 37.54
C LYS A 57 4.51 -9.36 38.63
N LYS A 58 4.23 -9.79 39.86
CA LYS A 58 5.18 -9.72 40.97
C LYS A 58 6.36 -10.67 40.78
N ARG A 59 6.09 -11.90 40.29
CA ARG A 59 7.09 -12.96 40.14
C ARG A 59 7.98 -12.78 38.90
N PHE A 60 7.42 -12.29 37.80
CA PHE A 60 8.10 -12.24 36.50
C PHE A 60 8.10 -10.84 35.86
N GLY A 61 7.34 -9.87 36.36
CA GLY A 61 7.22 -8.55 35.74
C GLY A 61 8.54 -7.79 35.66
N ASN A 62 9.43 -7.96 36.64
CA ASN A 62 10.75 -7.34 36.64
C ASN A 62 11.76 -8.04 35.70
N THR A 63 11.48 -9.28 35.29
CA THR A 63 12.34 -10.03 34.36
C THR A 63 11.90 -9.88 32.90
N LEU A 64 10.71 -9.32 32.66
CA LEU A 64 10.23 -8.97 31.32
C LEU A 64 11.06 -7.85 30.72
N LYS A 65 12.05 -8.23 29.90
CA LYS A 65 12.79 -7.32 29.03
C LYS A 65 11.98 -6.98 27.78
N ILE A 66 10.93 -6.18 27.96
CA ILE A 66 10.17 -5.60 26.85
C ILE A 66 10.78 -4.24 26.58
N ASN A 67 11.50 -4.11 25.48
CA ASN A 67 12.05 -2.84 25.04
C ASN A 67 11.00 -2.11 24.20
N GLU A 68 11.06 -0.77 24.19
CA GLU A 68 10.45 -0.02 23.10
C GLU A 68 11.20 -0.41 21.83
N ILE A 69 10.52 -1.15 20.95
CA ILE A 69 11.06 -1.43 19.63
C ILE A 69 10.91 -0.14 18.84
N GLU A 70 11.97 0.66 18.79
CA GLU A 70 12.09 1.68 17.76
C GLU A 70 12.13 0.96 16.41
N LEU A 71 11.24 1.35 15.51
CA LEU A 71 11.30 0.87 14.14
C LEU A 71 12.65 1.26 13.56
N SER A 72 13.34 0.33 12.89
CA SER A 72 14.50 0.74 12.11
C SER A 72 14.09 1.76 11.05
N GLU A 73 15.00 2.65 10.67
CA GLU A 73 14.71 3.72 9.72
C GLU A 73 14.02 3.22 8.42
N PRO A 74 14.41 2.08 7.81
CA PRO A 74 13.66 1.49 6.71
C PRO A 74 12.17 1.23 7.01
N HIS A 75 11.86 0.66 8.18
CA HIS A 75 10.48 0.37 8.57
C HIS A 75 9.69 1.65 8.87
N GLN A 76 10.33 2.69 9.41
CA GLN A 76 9.71 4.00 9.60
C GLN A 76 9.28 4.59 8.26
N ILE A 77 10.18 4.61 7.27
CA ILE A 77 9.88 5.11 5.93
C ILE A 77 8.75 4.29 5.28
N ILE A 78 8.79 2.95 5.36
CA ILE A 78 7.71 2.09 4.86
C ILE A 78 6.37 2.45 5.50
N PHE A 79 6.35 2.63 6.82
CA PHE A 79 5.13 2.98 7.57
C PHE A 79 4.58 4.35 7.13
N GLU A 80 5.44 5.36 7.01
CA GLU A 80 5.07 6.69 6.54
C GLU A 80 4.49 6.66 5.11
N ILE A 81 5.15 5.95 4.19
CA ILE A 81 4.65 5.77 2.82
C ILE A 81 3.28 5.10 2.83
N ASN A 82 3.09 4.05 3.62
CA ASN A 82 1.80 3.36 3.74
C ASN A 82 0.69 4.28 4.22
N LYS A 83 0.97 5.11 5.24
CA LYS A 83 0.03 6.13 5.74
C LYS A 83 -0.29 7.15 4.65
N TYR A 84 0.72 7.60 3.92
CA TYR A 84 0.60 8.57 2.84
C TYR A 84 -0.27 8.04 1.69
N VAL A 85 -0.02 6.82 1.22
CA VAL A 85 -0.84 6.14 0.20
C VAL A 85 -2.29 6.02 0.68
N LYS A 86 -2.51 5.54 1.91
CA LYS A 86 -3.86 5.40 2.49
C LYS A 86 -4.60 6.73 2.50
N GLN A 87 -3.94 7.81 2.91
CA GLN A 87 -4.53 9.15 2.97
C GLN A 87 -5.01 9.60 1.59
N TYR A 88 -4.15 9.56 0.57
CA TYR A 88 -4.52 10.03 -0.77
C TYR A 88 -5.61 9.18 -1.42
N VAL A 89 -5.51 7.86 -1.33
CA VAL A 89 -6.53 6.94 -1.88
C VAL A 89 -7.88 7.18 -1.21
N ASN A 90 -7.92 7.28 0.13
CA ASN A 90 -9.16 7.50 0.86
C ASN A 90 -9.76 8.87 0.58
N THR A 91 -8.96 9.94 0.63
CA THR A 91 -9.44 11.30 0.36
C THR A 91 -10.05 11.42 -1.03
N LEU A 92 -9.39 10.87 -2.05
CA LEU A 92 -9.91 10.94 -3.41
C LEU A 92 -11.13 10.02 -3.60
N SER A 93 -11.11 8.81 -3.03
CA SER A 93 -12.27 7.91 -3.07
C SER A 93 -13.50 8.57 -2.43
N GLN A 94 -13.32 9.21 -1.26
CA GLN A 94 -14.40 9.95 -0.59
C GLN A 94 -14.95 11.08 -1.45
N ARG A 95 -14.09 11.85 -2.13
CA ARG A 95 -14.52 12.89 -3.07
C ARG A 95 -15.33 12.31 -4.23
N ILE A 96 -14.94 11.15 -4.75
CA ILE A 96 -15.67 10.46 -5.83
C ILE A 96 -17.01 9.92 -5.32
N ASP A 97 -17.04 9.35 -4.10
CA ASP A 97 -18.25 8.79 -3.50
C ASP A 97 -19.30 9.86 -3.18
N GLN A 98 -18.88 11.11 -2.98
CA GLN A 98 -19.78 12.26 -2.76
C GLN A 98 -20.41 12.82 -4.06
N ILE A 99 -19.99 12.35 -5.24
CA ILE A 99 -20.58 12.78 -6.50
C ILE A 99 -22.00 12.20 -6.60
N PRO A 100 -23.06 13.02 -6.77
CA PRO A 100 -24.42 12.52 -6.88
C PRO A 100 -24.64 11.69 -8.15
N ASP A 101 -25.33 10.55 -8.04
CA ASP A 101 -25.53 9.60 -9.16
C ASP A 101 -26.12 10.24 -10.43
N LYS A 102 -27.00 11.23 -10.28
CA LYS A 102 -27.65 11.93 -11.40
C LYS A 102 -26.71 12.85 -12.21
N THR A 103 -25.49 13.07 -11.74
CA THR A 103 -24.51 13.96 -12.39
C THR A 103 -23.55 13.22 -13.32
N TYR A 104 -23.55 11.88 -13.27
CA TYR A 104 -22.68 11.05 -14.08
C TYR A 104 -23.05 11.15 -15.57
N PRO A 105 -22.07 11.26 -16.49
CA PRO A 105 -22.31 11.09 -17.92
C PRO A 105 -22.98 9.76 -18.22
N ASP A 106 -24.03 9.78 -19.04
CA ASP A 106 -24.75 8.59 -19.47
C ASP A 106 -24.00 7.86 -20.60
N THR A 107 -22.74 7.47 -20.33
CA THR A 107 -21.96 6.60 -21.20
C THR A 107 -21.53 5.35 -20.45
N PHE A 108 -21.66 4.21 -21.13
CA PHE A 108 -21.24 2.92 -20.55
C PHE A 108 -19.77 2.93 -20.14
N GLY A 109 -18.91 3.56 -20.96
CA GLY A 109 -17.49 3.74 -20.64
C GLY A 109 -17.25 4.45 -19.31
N TYR A 110 -18.00 5.51 -19.03
CA TYR A 110 -17.87 6.27 -17.79
C TYR A 110 -18.27 5.42 -16.58
N LEU A 111 -19.37 4.69 -16.70
CA LEU A 111 -19.86 3.79 -15.65
C LEU A 111 -18.80 2.73 -15.31
N VAL A 112 -18.29 1.99 -16.29
CA VAL A 112 -17.32 0.92 -16.03
C VAL A 112 -15.98 1.44 -15.52
N ALA A 113 -15.53 2.60 -16.02
CA ALA A 113 -14.33 3.26 -15.53
C ALA A 113 -14.50 3.70 -14.07
N SER A 114 -15.68 4.20 -13.70
CA SER A 114 -16.00 4.60 -12.34
C SER A 114 -16.01 3.42 -11.38
N VAL A 115 -16.63 2.30 -11.78
CA VAL A 115 -16.64 1.06 -10.99
C VAL A 115 -15.22 0.53 -10.79
N ALA A 116 -14.42 0.49 -11.86
CA ALA A 116 -13.04 0.03 -11.80
C ALA A 116 -12.23 0.84 -10.78
N LEU A 117 -12.29 2.18 -10.86
CA LEU A 117 -11.54 3.07 -9.97
C LEU A 117 -12.00 3.01 -8.51
N ARG A 118 -13.32 2.97 -8.24
CA ARG A 118 -13.84 2.88 -6.86
C ARG A 118 -13.41 1.57 -6.18
N ARG A 119 -13.43 0.45 -6.90
CA ARG A 119 -12.99 -0.86 -6.38
C ARG A 119 -11.49 -0.89 -6.03
N LEU A 120 -10.65 -0.04 -6.63
CA LEU A 120 -9.21 -0.02 -6.37
C LEU A 120 -8.85 0.32 -4.92
N ARG A 121 -9.74 0.95 -4.14
CA ARG A 121 -9.52 1.16 -2.69
C ARG A 121 -9.15 -0.15 -1.98
N THR A 122 -9.82 -1.25 -2.32
CA THR A 122 -9.50 -2.58 -1.77
C THR A 122 -8.16 -3.09 -2.27
N SER A 123 -7.83 -2.90 -3.55
CA SER A 123 -6.51 -3.27 -4.11
C SER A 123 -5.38 -2.52 -3.43
N PHE A 124 -5.52 -1.21 -3.18
CA PHE A 124 -4.54 -0.44 -2.42
C PHE A 124 -4.42 -0.92 -0.97
N LYS A 125 -5.54 -1.29 -0.31
CA LYS A 125 -5.50 -1.90 1.04
C LYS A 125 -4.68 -3.19 1.03
N LEU A 126 -4.91 -4.07 0.07
CA LEU A 126 -4.16 -5.33 -0.07
C LEU A 126 -2.69 -5.10 -0.41
N ALA A 127 -2.37 -4.18 -1.34
CA ALA A 127 -0.99 -3.87 -1.70
C ALA A 127 -0.20 -3.36 -0.49
N ARG A 128 -0.79 -2.46 0.31
CA ARG A 128 -0.18 -1.93 1.54
C ARG A 128 0.05 -3.02 2.59
N PHE A 129 -0.94 -3.90 2.79
CA PHE A 129 -0.82 -5.02 3.71
C PHE A 129 0.31 -5.98 3.30
N SER A 130 0.29 -6.47 2.07
CA SER A 130 1.34 -7.37 1.54
C SER A 130 2.72 -6.73 1.63
N LEU A 131 2.80 -5.43 1.35
CA LEU A 131 4.05 -4.69 1.42
C LEU A 131 4.57 -4.60 2.87
N PHE A 132 3.68 -4.33 3.83
CA PHE A 132 4.04 -4.24 5.24
C PHE A 132 4.58 -5.57 5.79
N GLU A 133 4.04 -6.70 5.33
CA GLU A 133 4.54 -8.04 5.67
C GLU A 133 5.79 -8.45 4.85
N GLY A 134 6.27 -7.61 3.93
CA GLY A 134 7.46 -7.86 3.12
C GLY A 134 7.24 -8.76 1.91
N PHE A 135 5.99 -9.03 1.53
CA PHE A 135 5.61 -9.86 0.38
C PHE A 135 5.77 -9.08 -0.94
N ARG A 136 7.02 -8.92 -1.39
CA ARG A 136 7.37 -8.10 -2.57
C ARG A 136 6.64 -8.54 -3.83
N ILE A 137 6.63 -9.84 -4.14
CA ILE A 137 6.09 -10.36 -5.41
C ILE A 137 4.57 -10.13 -5.45
N GLU A 138 3.88 -10.50 -4.38
CA GLU A 138 2.44 -10.33 -4.20
C GLU A 138 2.05 -8.86 -4.28
N SER A 139 2.83 -7.99 -3.62
CA SER A 139 2.63 -6.54 -3.68
C SER A 139 2.76 -6.02 -5.11
N MET A 140 3.78 -6.46 -5.86
CA MET A 140 3.95 -6.08 -7.27
C MET A 140 2.81 -6.57 -8.16
N CYS A 141 2.30 -7.79 -7.95
CA CYS A 141 1.13 -8.31 -8.66
C CYS A 141 -0.11 -7.42 -8.43
N ILE A 142 -0.34 -6.98 -7.20
CA ILE A 142 -1.47 -6.10 -6.88
C ILE A 142 -1.24 -4.70 -7.46
N ILE A 143 -0.03 -4.16 -7.39
CA ILE A 143 0.31 -2.87 -7.99
C ILE A 143 0.13 -2.91 -9.52
N LYS A 144 0.51 -4.01 -10.17
CA LYS A 144 0.27 -4.23 -11.59
C LYS A 144 -1.22 -4.12 -11.92
N LEU A 145 -2.06 -4.82 -11.16
CA LEU A 145 -3.52 -4.77 -11.32
C LEU A 145 -4.05 -3.35 -11.17
N ILE A 146 -3.54 -2.57 -10.19
CA ILE A 146 -3.91 -1.16 -10.02
C ILE A 146 -3.58 -0.36 -11.28
N LEU A 147 -2.35 -0.48 -11.82
CA LEU A 147 -1.94 0.26 -13.02
C LEU A 147 -2.74 -0.13 -14.26
N GLU A 148 -2.97 -1.42 -14.47
CA GLU A 148 -3.77 -1.91 -15.59
C GLU A 148 -5.20 -1.36 -15.51
N GLN A 149 -5.82 -1.37 -14.33
CA GLN A 149 -7.18 -0.83 -14.15
C GLN A 149 -7.25 0.69 -14.33
N CYS A 150 -6.27 1.45 -13.83
CA CYS A 150 -6.21 2.90 -14.06
C CYS A 150 -6.08 3.22 -15.55
N THR A 151 -5.12 2.61 -16.23
CA THR A 151 -4.89 2.89 -17.66
C THR A 151 -6.01 2.37 -18.56
N TRP A 152 -6.65 1.27 -18.18
CA TRP A 152 -7.86 0.78 -18.81
C TRP A 152 -9.02 1.76 -18.64
N ALA A 153 -9.30 2.22 -17.41
CA ALA A 153 -10.34 3.21 -17.12
C ALA A 153 -10.14 4.48 -17.97
N TYR A 154 -8.91 4.99 -18.07
CA TYR A 154 -8.57 6.11 -18.95
C TYR A 154 -8.81 5.81 -20.44
N SER A 155 -8.62 4.57 -20.88
CA SER A 155 -8.85 4.20 -22.28
C SER A 155 -10.34 4.09 -22.64
N VAL A 156 -11.19 3.78 -21.66
CA VAL A 156 -12.60 3.43 -21.91
C VAL A 156 -13.62 4.49 -21.48
N TYR A 157 -13.28 5.45 -20.62
CA TYR A 157 -14.27 6.34 -19.99
C TYR A 157 -15.13 7.17 -20.95
N ASN A 158 -14.65 7.44 -22.17
CA ASN A 158 -15.39 8.16 -23.21
C ASN A 158 -15.97 7.25 -24.31
N LEU A 159 -15.97 5.93 -24.12
CA LEU A 159 -16.41 4.97 -25.13
C LEU A 159 -17.85 4.48 -24.88
N THR A 160 -18.48 3.98 -25.95
CA THR A 160 -19.76 3.27 -25.92
C THR A 160 -19.55 1.78 -25.62
N ASN A 161 -20.63 1.08 -25.23
CA ASN A 161 -20.58 -0.33 -24.79
C ASN A 161 -19.81 -1.26 -25.74
N GLU A 162 -20.13 -1.24 -27.04
CA GLU A 162 -19.49 -2.10 -28.04
C GLU A 162 -17.98 -1.92 -28.10
N LYS A 163 -17.51 -0.67 -27.97
CA LYS A 163 -16.07 -0.35 -28.03
C LYS A 163 -15.34 -0.76 -26.76
N VAL A 164 -15.97 -0.60 -25.58
CA VAL A 164 -15.36 -0.97 -24.28
C VAL A 164 -14.91 -2.42 -24.28
N ASN A 165 -15.76 -3.35 -24.78
CA ASN A 165 -15.49 -4.79 -24.74
C ASN A 165 -14.29 -5.23 -25.60
N THR A 166 -13.78 -4.36 -26.47
CA THR A 166 -12.61 -4.65 -27.32
C THR A 166 -11.28 -4.21 -26.69
N ILE A 167 -11.31 -3.41 -25.62
CA ILE A 167 -10.12 -2.85 -24.99
C ILE A 167 -9.57 -3.79 -23.91
N GLN A 168 -8.37 -4.32 -24.16
CA GLN A 168 -7.67 -5.18 -23.20
C GLN A 168 -6.86 -4.35 -22.18
N PRO A 169 -7.06 -4.53 -20.86
CA PRO A 169 -6.37 -3.77 -19.83
C PRO A 169 -4.83 -3.79 -19.95
N SER A 170 -4.25 -4.95 -20.25
CA SER A 170 -2.80 -5.11 -20.40
C SER A 170 -2.20 -4.32 -21.57
N LYS A 171 -3.02 -3.95 -22.56
CA LYS A 171 -2.61 -3.12 -23.71
C LYS A 171 -2.84 -1.63 -23.46
N SER A 172 -3.67 -1.27 -22.48
CA SER A 172 -4.04 0.11 -22.17
C SER A 172 -2.89 0.95 -21.59
N ILE A 173 -1.83 0.31 -21.08
CA ILE A 173 -0.61 1.00 -20.61
C ILE A 173 -0.02 1.93 -21.69
N ASN A 174 -0.03 1.51 -22.96
CA ASN A 174 0.52 2.32 -24.05
C ASN A 174 -0.30 3.58 -24.31
N ASN A 175 -1.62 3.50 -24.18
CA ASN A 175 -2.52 4.65 -24.38
C ASN A 175 -2.28 5.75 -23.34
N PHE A 176 -1.77 5.38 -22.16
CA PHE A 176 -1.54 6.32 -21.07
C PHE A 176 -0.18 7.04 -21.15
N LYS A 177 0.70 6.70 -22.11
CA LYS A 177 2.03 7.33 -22.27
C LYS A 177 1.95 8.83 -22.59
N SER A 178 0.87 9.28 -23.22
CA SER A 178 0.62 10.70 -23.49
C SER A 178 0.40 11.50 -22.20
N VAL A 179 -0.15 10.87 -21.17
CA VAL A 179 -0.39 11.47 -19.85
C VAL A 179 0.82 11.26 -18.94
N TYR A 180 1.37 10.05 -18.93
CA TYR A 180 2.48 9.67 -18.06
C TYR A 180 3.58 8.95 -18.87
N PRO A 181 4.55 9.68 -19.45
CA PRO A 181 5.52 9.11 -20.40
C PRO A 181 6.33 7.93 -19.87
N ASN A 182 6.65 7.94 -18.58
CA ASN A 182 7.49 6.91 -17.96
C ASN A 182 6.72 5.64 -17.54
N ILE A 183 5.41 5.55 -17.79
CA ILE A 183 4.58 4.43 -17.31
C ILE A 183 5.04 3.08 -17.85
N GLY A 184 5.57 3.05 -19.09
CA GLY A 184 6.09 1.81 -19.69
C GLY A 184 7.29 1.24 -18.94
N LYS A 185 8.18 2.11 -18.42
CA LYS A 185 9.35 1.68 -17.64
C LYS A 185 8.91 1.08 -16.30
N ILE A 186 8.01 1.77 -15.60
CA ILE A 186 7.44 1.32 -14.32
C ILE A 186 6.74 -0.03 -14.51
N TYR A 187 5.91 -0.15 -15.56
CA TYR A 187 5.20 -1.38 -15.86
C TYR A 187 6.12 -2.55 -16.24
N GLY A 188 7.20 -2.27 -16.98
CA GLY A 188 8.23 -3.27 -17.31
C GLY A 188 8.89 -3.85 -16.06
N GLU A 189 9.31 -2.97 -15.14
CA GLU A 189 9.90 -3.37 -13.87
C GLU A 189 8.95 -4.20 -13.00
N ILE A 190 7.69 -3.78 -12.89
CA ILE A 190 6.66 -4.53 -12.16
C ILE A 190 6.48 -5.93 -12.78
N ASN A 191 6.47 -6.04 -14.11
CA ASN A 191 6.35 -7.33 -14.80
C ASN A 191 7.53 -8.25 -14.53
N GLU A 192 8.76 -7.74 -14.56
CA GLU A 192 9.95 -8.56 -14.25
C GLU A 192 9.87 -9.17 -12.86
N VAL A 193 9.44 -8.38 -11.85
CA VAL A 193 9.34 -8.84 -10.47
C VAL A 193 8.14 -9.78 -10.28
N SER A 194 6.96 -9.40 -10.76
CA SER A 194 5.71 -10.18 -10.57
C SER A 194 5.73 -11.53 -11.28
N HIS A 195 6.43 -11.65 -12.40
CA HIS A 195 6.58 -12.92 -13.13
C HIS A 195 7.81 -13.72 -12.71
N LEU A 196 8.59 -13.23 -11.74
CA LEU A 196 9.88 -13.85 -11.36
C LEU A 196 10.73 -14.13 -12.59
N SER A 197 11.04 -13.10 -13.38
CA SER A 197 11.92 -13.28 -14.54
C SER A 197 13.24 -13.93 -14.11
N THR A 198 13.90 -14.61 -15.04
CA THR A 198 15.18 -15.30 -14.76
C THR A 198 16.23 -14.38 -14.15
N SER A 199 16.24 -13.10 -14.53
CA SER A 199 17.08 -12.06 -13.92
C SER A 199 16.74 -11.79 -12.45
N ARG A 200 15.46 -11.85 -12.06
CA ARG A 200 14.98 -11.61 -10.69
C ARG A 200 15.07 -12.83 -9.79
N ILE A 201 14.98 -14.05 -10.33
CA ILE A 201 15.18 -15.29 -9.56
C ILE A 201 16.56 -15.29 -8.89
N ARG A 202 17.60 -14.81 -9.59
CA ARG A 202 18.96 -14.69 -9.02
C ARG A 202 19.04 -13.75 -7.81
N GLU A 203 18.16 -12.76 -7.70
CA GLU A 203 18.10 -11.85 -6.54
C GLU A 203 17.50 -12.50 -5.28
N LEU A 204 16.86 -13.66 -5.46
CA LEU A 204 16.18 -14.42 -4.40
C LEU A 204 16.99 -15.62 -3.93
N VAL A 205 17.99 -16.06 -4.70
CA VAL A 205 18.78 -17.25 -4.38
C VAL A 205 20.15 -16.83 -3.87
N ASP A 206 20.51 -17.33 -2.70
CA ASP A 206 21.86 -17.24 -2.15
C ASP A 206 22.42 -18.67 -2.01
N ILE A 207 23.64 -18.90 -2.49
CA ILE A 207 24.29 -20.22 -2.41
C ILE A 207 25.47 -20.09 -1.45
N LYS A 208 25.37 -20.78 -0.31
CA LYS A 208 26.38 -20.78 0.74
C LYS A 208 26.57 -22.21 1.23
N ASP A 209 27.82 -22.63 1.37
CA ASP A 209 28.20 -23.94 1.91
C ASP A 209 27.46 -25.13 1.26
N GLU A 210 27.35 -25.11 -0.07
CA GLU A 210 26.62 -26.11 -0.89
C GLU A 210 25.09 -26.16 -0.66
N GLU A 211 24.53 -25.24 0.13
CA GLU A 211 23.10 -25.12 0.38
C GLU A 211 22.47 -23.96 -0.42
N ILE A 212 21.23 -24.18 -0.85
CA ILE A 212 20.42 -23.18 -1.56
C ILE A 212 19.50 -22.47 -0.55
N TRP A 213 19.72 -21.18 -0.36
CA TRP A 213 18.90 -20.32 0.49
C TRP A 213 17.98 -19.44 -0.37
N ILE A 214 16.71 -19.34 0.02
CA ILE A 214 15.73 -18.49 -0.66
C ILE A 214 15.41 -17.28 0.21
N LYS A 215 15.74 -16.09 -0.28
CA LYS A 215 15.40 -14.81 0.34
C LYS A 215 13.92 -14.51 0.14
N LEU A 216 13.13 -14.70 1.20
CA LEU A 216 11.69 -14.44 1.17
C LEU A 216 11.34 -12.95 1.32
N THR A 217 12.11 -12.21 2.14
CA THR A 217 11.85 -10.79 2.46
C THR A 217 13.13 -9.98 2.51
N SER A 218 13.08 -8.69 2.17
CA SER A 218 14.22 -7.76 2.28
C SER A 218 13.71 -6.34 2.53
N PRO A 219 14.17 -5.62 3.58
CA PRO A 219 13.76 -4.24 3.81
C PRO A 219 14.05 -3.31 2.63
N LYS A 220 15.16 -3.54 1.91
CA LYS A 220 15.52 -2.79 0.69
C LYS A 220 14.49 -3.00 -0.41
N ASP A 221 14.12 -4.26 -0.63
CA ASP A 221 13.15 -4.68 -1.63
C ASP A 221 11.76 -4.13 -1.31
N THR A 222 11.37 -4.13 -0.03
CA THR A 222 10.11 -3.56 0.46
C THR A 222 10.07 -2.04 0.28
N LEU A 223 11.14 -1.32 0.61
CA LEU A 223 11.25 0.12 0.41
C LEU A 223 11.13 0.49 -1.08
N HIS A 224 11.84 -0.23 -1.94
CA HIS A 224 11.74 -0.05 -3.37
C HIS A 224 10.31 -0.26 -3.88
N THR A 225 9.66 -1.34 -3.43
CA THR A 225 8.26 -1.62 -3.75
C THR A 225 7.31 -0.53 -3.22
N SER A 226 7.66 0.10 -2.09
CA SER A 226 6.87 1.20 -1.50
C SER A 226 6.89 2.45 -2.39
N LEU A 227 8.05 2.75 -3.00
CA LEU A 227 8.16 3.84 -3.96
C LEU A 227 7.33 3.56 -5.23
N ILE A 228 7.29 2.30 -5.69
CA ILE A 228 6.45 1.92 -6.84
C ILE A 228 4.96 2.03 -6.48
N LEU A 229 4.56 1.65 -5.26
CA LEU A 229 3.18 1.85 -4.79
C LEU A 229 2.80 3.34 -4.74
N LEU A 230 3.71 4.24 -4.36
CA LEU A 230 3.50 5.68 -4.45
C LEU A 230 3.27 6.14 -5.90
N LEU A 231 4.08 5.64 -6.85
CA LEU A 231 3.88 5.96 -8.27
C LEU A 231 2.52 5.48 -8.77
N ALA A 232 2.08 4.29 -8.38
CA ALA A 232 0.74 3.80 -8.69
C ALA A 232 -0.37 4.65 -8.06
N THR A 233 -0.13 5.18 -6.86
CA THR A 233 -1.05 6.12 -6.19
C THR A 233 -1.17 7.43 -6.95
N ASP A 234 -0.05 7.99 -7.42
CA ASP A 234 -0.04 9.19 -8.27
C ASP A 234 -0.84 8.97 -9.57
N ILE A 235 -0.59 7.85 -10.25
CA ILE A 235 -1.30 7.47 -11.48
C ILE A 235 -2.79 7.29 -11.21
N TYR A 236 -3.17 6.67 -10.10
CA TYR A 236 -4.57 6.55 -9.69
C TYR A 236 -5.23 7.93 -9.48
N CYS A 237 -4.54 8.85 -8.81
CA CYS A 237 -5.06 10.19 -8.56
C CYS A 237 -5.22 10.99 -9.85
N ILE A 238 -4.19 11.00 -10.71
CA ILE A 238 -4.23 11.63 -12.03
C ILE A 238 -5.38 11.06 -12.87
N THR A 239 -5.46 9.74 -12.98
CA THR A 239 -6.50 9.06 -13.77
C THR A 239 -7.90 9.42 -13.31
N SER A 240 -8.12 9.36 -11.98
CA SER A 240 -9.40 9.67 -11.37
C SER A 240 -9.79 11.12 -11.61
N GLU A 241 -8.86 12.07 -11.42
CA GLU A 241 -9.15 13.48 -11.69
C GLU A 241 -9.43 13.76 -13.17
N ILE A 242 -8.78 13.06 -14.11
CA ILE A 242 -9.10 13.20 -15.54
C ILE A 242 -10.54 12.79 -15.83
N ILE A 243 -10.96 11.64 -15.30
CA ILE A 243 -12.29 11.05 -15.56
C ILE A 243 -13.38 11.85 -14.84
N PHE A 244 -13.14 12.23 -13.58
CA PHE A 244 -14.11 12.94 -12.74
C PHE A 244 -13.97 14.46 -12.77
N LYS A 245 -13.10 15.02 -13.62
CA LYS A 245 -12.76 16.46 -13.65
C LYS A 245 -13.96 17.40 -13.59
N LYS A 246 -15.02 17.09 -14.37
CA LYS A 246 -16.22 17.94 -14.48
C LYS A 246 -17.14 17.83 -13.26
N LEU A 247 -16.96 16.79 -12.45
CA LEU A 247 -17.81 16.45 -11.31
C LEU A 247 -17.13 16.73 -9.97
N LEU A 248 -15.79 16.79 -9.95
CA LEU A 248 -15.03 17.12 -8.76
C LEU A 248 -15.03 18.64 -8.49
N PRO A 249 -15.10 19.07 -7.22
CA PRO A 249 -15.06 20.49 -6.88
C PRO A 249 -13.71 21.13 -7.19
N THR A 250 -12.63 20.37 -7.07
CA THR A 250 -11.25 20.79 -7.36
C THR A 250 -10.49 19.66 -8.04
N VAL A 251 -9.36 19.98 -8.67
CA VAL A 251 -8.38 19.02 -9.20
C VAL A 251 -6.99 19.46 -8.77
N ASP A 252 -6.24 18.57 -8.13
CA ASP A 252 -4.94 18.86 -7.50
C ASP A 252 -3.79 18.19 -8.28
N PHE A 253 -4.06 17.05 -8.92
CA PHE A 253 -3.10 16.19 -9.61
C PHE A 253 -2.96 16.49 -11.10
N ILE A 254 -3.96 17.13 -11.72
CA ILE A 254 -3.91 17.52 -13.13
C ILE A 254 -4.02 19.03 -13.33
N ASN A 255 -3.49 19.49 -14.46
CA ASN A 255 -3.75 20.84 -14.94
C ASN A 255 -5.15 20.89 -15.59
N SER A 256 -5.97 21.83 -15.11
CA SER A 256 -7.37 21.99 -15.54
C SER A 256 -7.54 22.43 -16.99
N GLN A 257 -6.50 22.84 -17.71
CA GLN A 257 -6.58 23.25 -19.11
C GLN A 257 -6.31 22.08 -20.07
N ASN A 258 -5.30 21.24 -19.79
CA ASN A 258 -4.80 20.24 -20.73
C ASN A 258 -4.86 18.78 -20.23
N ASN A 259 -5.37 18.54 -19.02
CA ASN A 259 -5.46 17.21 -18.39
C ASN A 259 -4.11 16.48 -18.22
N LEU A 260 -2.99 17.20 -18.30
CA LEU A 260 -1.67 16.66 -18.02
C LEU A 260 -1.36 16.73 -16.52
N PRO A 261 -0.47 15.87 -16.00
CA PRO A 261 -0.09 15.91 -14.60
C PRO A 261 0.42 17.29 -14.17
N ASN A 262 -0.11 17.81 -13.07
CA ASN A 262 0.32 19.06 -12.47
C ASN A 262 1.71 18.88 -11.85
N ARG A 263 2.75 19.51 -12.41
CA ARG A 263 4.13 19.39 -11.93
C ARG A 263 4.36 19.98 -10.53
N ASN A 264 3.44 20.84 -10.05
CA ASN A 264 3.56 21.51 -8.75
C ASN A 264 2.66 20.87 -7.68
N ARG A 265 2.09 19.68 -7.94
CA ARG A 265 1.25 18.98 -6.96
C ARG A 265 2.07 18.56 -5.74
N ALA A 266 1.51 18.74 -4.54
CA ALA A 266 2.17 18.41 -3.27
C ALA A 266 2.70 16.97 -3.23
N PHE A 267 1.93 16.04 -3.83
CA PHE A 267 2.32 14.63 -3.93
C PHE A 267 3.72 14.41 -4.53
N LEU A 268 4.07 15.18 -5.56
CA LEU A 268 5.37 15.00 -6.24
C LEU A 268 6.52 15.47 -5.35
N THR A 269 6.33 16.54 -4.59
CA THR A 269 7.32 17.05 -3.62
C THR A 269 7.61 16.00 -2.56
N ASP A 270 6.57 15.42 -1.96
CA ASP A 270 6.70 14.41 -0.92
C ASP A 270 7.28 13.10 -1.48
N PHE A 271 6.89 12.70 -2.69
CA PHE A 271 7.49 11.57 -3.39
C PHE A 271 9.01 11.73 -3.55
N ILE A 272 9.47 12.92 -3.97
CA ILE A 272 10.91 13.21 -4.12
C ILE A 272 11.61 13.14 -2.77
N LEU A 273 10.98 13.62 -1.69
CA LEU A 273 11.52 13.53 -0.34
C LEU A 273 11.67 12.07 0.13
N PHE A 274 10.63 11.25 -0.05
CA PHE A 274 10.70 9.82 0.26
C PHE A 274 11.79 9.14 -0.56
N LYS A 275 11.85 9.40 -1.86
CA LYS A 275 12.87 8.83 -2.74
C LYS A 275 14.29 9.16 -2.26
N LYS A 276 14.57 10.42 -1.93
CA LYS A 276 15.88 10.84 -1.41
C LYS A 276 16.23 10.14 -0.09
N ARG A 277 15.28 10.04 0.85
CA ARG A 277 15.48 9.31 2.11
C ARG A 277 15.84 7.85 1.85
N VAL A 278 15.14 7.22 0.92
CA VAL A 278 15.40 5.83 0.51
C VAL A 278 16.78 5.69 -0.13
N GLU A 279 17.17 6.60 -1.04
CA GLU A 279 18.51 6.57 -1.66
C GLU A 279 19.62 6.72 -0.60
N ASN A 280 19.48 7.65 0.35
CA ASN A 280 20.47 7.89 1.40
C ASN A 280 20.74 6.69 2.32
N LEU A 281 19.78 5.78 2.51
CA LEU A 281 19.97 4.58 3.34
C LEU A 281 21.10 3.65 2.85
N TRP A 282 21.49 3.77 1.58
CA TRP A 282 22.50 2.90 0.97
C TRP A 282 23.60 3.64 0.22
N SER A 283 23.59 4.98 0.22
CA SER A 283 24.65 5.81 -0.38
C SER A 283 25.94 5.83 0.44
N ASP A 284 25.87 5.50 1.74
CA ASP A 284 26.99 5.53 2.68
C ASP A 284 27.69 4.16 2.87
N LYS A 285 27.65 3.30 1.85
CA LYS A 285 28.33 1.99 1.85
C LYS A 285 29.24 1.78 0.65
#